data_AF-X1VGW5-F1
#
_entry.id   AF-X1VGW5-F1
#
_cell.length_a   1.000
_cell.length_b   1.000
_cell.length_c   1.000
_cell.angle_alpha   90.00
_cell.angle_beta   90.00
_cell.angle_gamma   90.00
#
_symmetry.space_group_name_H-M   'P 1'
#
loop_
_entity.id
_entity.type
_entity.pdbx_description
1 polymer ?
#
loop_
_entity_poly.entity_id
_entity_poly.type
_entity_poly.pdbx_seq_one_letter_code
_entity_poly.pdbx_strand_id
1 'polypeptide(L)'
;MKKILFMTLILGAIASTNAYAQPAGDPPTMLQQMKEKQRPGLVEKVGLTEAQADKVIELNYEMRMKASTELKDLTGEERSKKLAEMKAAKEKKFAEFLTAEQITAMNKYYEDMGKNMQKPKN
;
A
#
# COMPACT_ATOMS: atom_id res chain seq x y z
N MET A 1 -25.30 -8.46 60.34
CA MET A 1 -23.84 -8.27 60.16
C MET A 1 -23.31 -9.33 59.20
N LYS A 2 -22.38 -8.93 58.33
CA LYS A 2 -21.50 -9.75 57.45
C LYS A 2 -22.20 -10.36 56.22
N LYS A 3 -22.23 -9.61 55.11
CA LYS A 3 -21.25 -9.66 53.99
C LYS A 3 -21.29 -11.00 53.26
N ILE A 4 -21.85 -11.02 52.05
CA ILE A 4 -21.17 -11.44 50.81
C ILE A 4 -21.80 -10.62 49.68
N LEU A 5 -20.91 -9.95 48.98
CA LEU A 5 -21.06 -9.05 47.85
C LEU A 5 -20.48 -9.81 46.64
N PHE A 6 -20.89 -9.43 45.42
CA PHE A 6 -20.32 -9.82 44.12
C PHE A 6 -20.67 -11.20 43.55
N MET A 7 -21.52 -11.23 42.51
CA MET A 7 -20.98 -11.32 41.14
C MET A 7 -22.08 -11.11 40.10
N THR A 8 -21.98 -9.96 39.45
CA THR A 8 -22.59 -9.59 38.18
C THR A 8 -21.89 -10.29 37.02
N LEU A 9 -22.62 -10.42 35.90
CA LEU A 9 -22.19 -10.76 34.54
C LEU A 9 -21.72 -12.20 34.29
N ILE A 10 -22.40 -12.88 33.37
CA ILE A 10 -21.92 -13.07 32.00
C ILE A 10 -23.16 -13.31 31.12
N LEU A 11 -23.54 -12.27 30.38
CA LEU A 11 -24.43 -12.38 29.24
C LEU A 11 -23.67 -13.09 28.13
N GLY A 12 -24.13 -14.29 27.78
CA GLY A 12 -23.70 -15.00 26.59
C GLY A 12 -24.15 -14.25 25.35
N ALA A 13 -23.24 -13.44 24.79
CA ALA A 13 -23.32 -13.00 23.41
C ALA A 13 -22.05 -13.50 22.72
N ILE A 14 -22.15 -14.71 22.16
CA ILE A 14 -21.21 -15.22 21.18
C ILE A 14 -21.42 -14.36 19.92
N ALA A 15 -20.79 -13.19 19.89
CA ALA A 15 -20.60 -12.45 18.65
C ALA A 15 -19.35 -13.05 18.00
N SER A 16 -19.60 -13.89 17.00
CA SER A 16 -18.64 -14.43 16.03
C SER A 16 -17.51 -13.44 15.72
N THR A 17 -16.32 -13.71 16.24
CA THR A 17 -15.10 -13.13 15.71
C THR A 17 -14.89 -13.71 14.32
N ASN A 18 -15.31 -12.98 13.28
CA ASN A 18 -14.85 -13.25 11.92
C ASN A 18 -13.34 -12.99 11.90
N ALA A 19 -12.57 -14.06 12.07
CA ALA A 19 -11.14 -14.06 11.81
C ALA A 19 -10.97 -13.81 10.30
N TYR A 20 -10.70 -12.56 9.93
CA TYR A 20 -10.22 -12.23 8.58
C TYR A 20 -8.77 -12.72 8.46
N ALA A 21 -8.59 -14.03 8.32
CA ALA A 21 -7.42 -14.56 7.64
C ALA A 21 -7.60 -14.17 6.17
N GLN A 22 -7.17 -12.97 5.78
CA GLN A 22 -7.24 -12.57 4.37
C GLN A 22 -6.35 -13.56 3.58
N PRO A 23 -6.92 -14.39 2.70
CA PRO A 23 -6.12 -15.18 1.79
C PRO A 23 -5.22 -14.21 1.02
N ALA A 24 -3.96 -14.56 0.80
CA ALA A 24 -3.18 -13.89 -0.22
C ALA A 24 -3.94 -14.07 -1.54
N GLY A 25 -4.68 -13.03 -1.95
CA GLY A 25 -5.56 -13.08 -3.11
C GLY A 25 -4.77 -13.33 -4.39
N ASP A 26 -5.46 -13.83 -5.42
CA ASP A 26 -4.87 -13.97 -6.74
C ASP A 26 -4.40 -12.59 -7.27
N PRO A 27 -3.32 -12.54 -8.08
CA PRO A 27 -2.72 -11.28 -8.53
C PRO A 27 -3.70 -10.28 -9.16
N PRO A 28 -4.66 -10.71 -10.02
CA PRO A 28 -5.67 -9.80 -10.57
C PRO A 28 -6.57 -9.17 -9.50
N THR A 29 -7.05 -9.95 -8.52
CA THR A 29 -7.86 -9.44 -7.42
C THR A 29 -7.08 -8.45 -6.56
N MET A 30 -5.80 -8.74 -6.28
CA MET A 30 -4.93 -7.83 -5.52
C MET A 30 -4.72 -6.50 -6.24
N LEU A 31 -4.50 -6.53 -7.55
CA LEU A 31 -4.36 -5.32 -8.36
C LEU A 31 -5.66 -4.50 -8.36
N GLN A 32 -6.81 -5.15 -8.51
CA GLN A 32 -8.12 -4.48 -8.47
C GLN A 32 -8.36 -3.79 -7.12
N GLN A 33 -8.09 -4.48 -6.00
CA GLN A 33 -8.18 -3.87 -4.67
C GLN A 33 -7.20 -2.70 -4.50
N MET A 34 -6.01 -2.78 -5.09
CA MET A 34 -5.06 -1.66 -5.08
C MET A 34 -5.60 -0.46 -5.86
N LYS A 35 -6.23 -0.69 -7.01
CA LYS A 35 -6.88 0.36 -7.81
C LYS A 35 -7.97 1.06 -6.99
N GLU A 36 -8.88 0.30 -6.39
CA GLU A 36 -9.97 0.85 -5.57
C GLU A 36 -9.46 1.70 -4.40
N LYS A 37 -8.37 1.28 -3.75
CA LYS A 37 -7.81 1.99 -2.59
C LYS A 37 -7.00 3.23 -2.96
N GLN A 38 -6.25 3.19 -4.07
CA GLN A 38 -5.26 4.23 -4.38
C GLN A 38 -5.72 5.23 -5.42
N ARG A 39 -6.60 4.83 -6.35
CA ARG A 39 -7.08 5.69 -7.44
C ARG A 39 -7.68 7.00 -6.92
N PRO A 40 -8.57 7.02 -5.90
CA PRO A 40 -9.20 8.27 -5.45
C PRO A 40 -8.16 9.32 -5.01
N GLY A 41 -7.14 8.91 -4.27
CA GLY A 41 -6.07 9.82 -3.82
C GLY A 41 -5.23 10.37 -4.98
N LEU A 42 -4.91 9.54 -5.97
CA LEU A 42 -4.18 9.96 -7.16
C LEU A 42 -5.00 10.91 -8.05
N VAL A 43 -6.31 10.71 -8.15
CA VAL A 43 -7.17 11.61 -8.91
C VAL A 43 -7.37 12.92 -8.14
N GLU A 44 -7.81 12.85 -6.89
CA GLU A 44 -8.22 14.04 -6.13
C GLU A 44 -7.06 14.87 -5.59
N LYS A 45 -5.96 14.23 -5.17
CA LYS A 45 -4.84 14.93 -4.51
C LYS A 45 -3.69 15.23 -5.47
N VAL A 46 -3.50 14.39 -6.48
CA VAL A 46 -2.41 14.55 -7.46
C VAL A 46 -2.92 15.16 -8.77
N GLY A 47 -4.22 15.04 -9.07
CA GLY A 47 -4.80 15.58 -10.30
C GLY A 47 -4.55 14.68 -11.53
N LEU A 48 -4.33 13.38 -11.32
CA LEU A 48 -4.25 12.42 -12.43
C LEU A 48 -5.63 12.14 -13.00
N THR A 49 -5.71 11.84 -14.29
CA THR A 49 -6.90 11.18 -14.85
C THR A 49 -7.04 9.76 -14.29
N GLU A 50 -8.23 9.18 -14.28
CA GLU A 50 -8.43 7.79 -13.82
C GLU A 50 -7.54 6.80 -14.59
N ALA A 51 -7.39 6.98 -15.90
CA ALA A 51 -6.55 6.13 -16.73
C ALA A 51 -5.05 6.27 -16.37
N GLN A 52 -4.58 7.48 -16.06
CA GLN A 52 -3.20 7.69 -15.59
C GLN A 52 -3.00 7.09 -14.20
N ALA A 53 -3.95 7.28 -13.28
CA ALA A 53 -3.90 6.70 -11.94
C ALA A 53 -3.85 5.16 -11.99
N ASP A 54 -4.66 4.54 -12.84
CA ASP A 54 -4.64 3.08 -13.05
C ASP A 54 -3.28 2.59 -13.53
N LYS A 55 -2.69 3.25 -14.54
CA LYS A 55 -1.33 2.91 -15.02
C LYS A 55 -0.26 3.09 -13.95
N VAL A 56 -0.38 4.12 -13.10
CA VAL A 56 0.53 4.30 -11.96
C VAL A 56 0.44 3.12 -11.00
N ILE A 57 -0.78 2.69 -10.66
CA ILE A 57 -1.02 1.62 -9.71
C ILE A 57 -0.54 0.27 -10.28
N GLU A 58 -0.84 0.00 -11.54
CA GLU A 58 -0.37 -1.18 -12.28
C GLU A 58 1.16 -1.24 -12.29
N LEU A 59 1.83 -0.15 -12.70
CA LEU A 59 3.28 -0.12 -12.75
C LEU A 59 3.93 -0.28 -11.37
N ASN A 60 3.38 0.36 -10.34
CA ASN A 60 3.87 0.17 -8.97
C ASN A 60 3.68 -1.29 -8.51
N TYR A 61 2.57 -1.94 -8.88
CA TYR A 61 2.32 -3.35 -8.59
C TYR A 61 3.33 -4.26 -9.32
N GLU A 62 3.53 -4.08 -10.62
CA GLU A 62 4.52 -4.82 -11.41
C GLU A 62 5.91 -4.69 -10.80
N MET A 63 6.32 -3.46 -10.46
CA MET A 63 7.64 -3.21 -9.87
C MET A 63 7.79 -3.86 -8.50
N ARG A 64 6.72 -3.94 -7.71
CA ARG A 64 6.71 -4.69 -6.44
C ARG A 64 6.89 -6.19 -6.67
N MET A 65 6.20 -6.77 -7.64
CA MET A 65 6.31 -8.20 -7.98
C MET A 65 7.69 -8.54 -8.57
N LYS A 66 8.24 -7.64 -9.39
CA LYS A 66 9.61 -7.73 -9.89
C LYS A 66 10.61 -7.69 -8.74
N ALA A 67 10.43 -6.77 -7.79
CA ALA A 67 11.31 -6.62 -6.65
C ALA A 67 11.28 -7.84 -5.72
N SER A 68 10.11 -8.46 -5.51
CA SER A 68 10.01 -9.68 -4.68
C SER A 68 10.75 -10.87 -5.28
N THR A 69 11.00 -10.85 -6.59
CA THR A 69 11.74 -11.89 -7.30
C THR A 69 13.22 -11.53 -7.41
N GLU A 70 13.54 -10.38 -8.00
CA GLU A 70 14.91 -9.99 -8.34
C GLU A 70 15.76 -9.59 -7.12
N LEU A 71 15.14 -9.21 -6.01
CA LEU A 71 15.86 -8.84 -4.80
C LEU A 71 15.90 -9.98 -3.77
N LYS A 72 15.27 -11.12 -4.03
CA LYS A 72 15.08 -12.17 -3.02
C LYS A 72 16.41 -12.61 -2.39
N ASP A 73 17.41 -12.82 -3.24
CA ASP A 73 18.72 -13.37 -2.83
C ASP A 73 19.81 -12.28 -2.74
N LEU A 74 19.47 -11.02 -3.03
CA LEU A 74 20.41 -9.90 -2.96
C LEU A 74 20.44 -9.27 -1.56
N THR A 75 21.65 -8.97 -1.09
CA THR A 75 21.89 -8.29 0.19
C THR A 75 22.84 -7.11 0.03
N GLY A 76 22.98 -6.29 1.08
CA GLY A 76 23.97 -5.21 1.15
C GLY A 76 23.96 -4.23 -0.03
N GLU A 77 25.16 -4.02 -0.60
CA GLU A 77 25.41 -3.07 -1.68
C GLU A 77 24.70 -3.47 -2.98
N GLU A 78 24.75 -4.75 -3.35
CA GLU A 78 24.13 -5.26 -4.59
C GLU A 78 22.62 -5.04 -4.58
N ARG A 79 21.97 -5.31 -3.43
CA ARG A 79 20.55 -5.04 -3.25
C ARG A 79 20.23 -3.56 -3.42
N SER A 80 21.05 -2.69 -2.82
CA SER A 80 20.86 -1.23 -2.87
C SER A 80 21.03 -0.69 -4.28
N LYS A 81 22.04 -1.16 -5.01
CA LYS A 81 22.26 -0.83 -6.42
C LYS A 81 21.09 -1.26 -7.29
N LYS A 82 20.62 -2.52 -7.14
CA LYS A 82 19.49 -3.04 -7.90
C LYS A 82 18.20 -2.27 -7.63
N LEU A 83 17.96 -1.89 -6.38
CA LEU A 83 16.83 -1.03 -6.01
C LEU A 83 16.89 0.34 -6.68
N ALA A 84 18.07 0.97 -6.72
CA ALA A 84 18.26 2.25 -7.39
C ALA A 84 18.01 2.15 -8.91
N GLU A 85 18.51 1.09 -9.55
CA GLU A 85 18.25 0.80 -10.97
C GLU A 85 16.75 0.62 -11.24
N MET A 86 16.06 -0.15 -10.41
CA MET A 86 14.61 -0.36 -10.51
C MET A 86 13.82 0.94 -10.31
N LYS A 87 14.24 1.80 -9.35
CA LYS A 87 13.62 3.11 -9.13
C LYS A 87 13.76 4.01 -10.36
N ALA A 88 14.98 4.12 -10.90
CA ALA A 88 15.23 4.91 -12.10
C ALA A 88 14.45 4.40 -13.32
N ALA A 89 14.35 3.08 -13.51
CA ALA A 89 13.55 2.49 -14.58
C ALA A 89 12.05 2.80 -14.42
N LYS A 90 11.54 2.78 -13.19
CA LYS A 90 10.15 3.13 -12.89
C LYS A 90 9.86 4.61 -13.19
N GLU A 91 10.75 5.51 -12.79
CA GLU A 91 10.63 6.95 -13.07
C GLU A 91 10.60 7.24 -14.57
N LYS A 92 11.43 6.56 -15.36
CA LYS A 92 11.39 6.65 -16.83
C LYS A 92 10.04 6.23 -17.40
N LYS A 93 9.51 5.08 -16.95
CA LYS A 93 8.20 4.60 -17.41
C LYS A 93 7.06 5.55 -17.03
N PHE A 94 7.11 6.21 -15.87
CA PHE A 94 6.13 7.24 -15.53
C PHE A 94 6.16 8.42 -16.50
N ALA A 95 7.36 8.85 -16.93
CA ALA A 95 7.51 9.96 -17.87
C ALA A 95 6.94 9.68 -19.27
N GLU A 96 6.63 8.43 -19.61
CA GLU A 96 5.97 8.07 -20.87
C GLU A 96 4.49 8.50 -20.92
N PHE A 97 3.85 8.70 -19.76
CA PHE A 97 2.41 9.00 -19.70
C PHE A 97 2.02 10.06 -18.66
N LEU A 98 2.97 10.59 -17.89
CA LEU A 98 2.81 11.68 -16.94
C LEU A 98 3.71 12.86 -17.31
N THR A 99 3.27 14.07 -16.99
CA THR A 99 4.13 15.26 -17.07
C THR A 99 5.12 15.31 -15.89
N ALA A 100 6.19 16.11 -16.02
CA ALA A 100 7.14 16.31 -14.92
C ALA A 100 6.48 16.88 -13.65
N GLU A 101 5.50 17.78 -13.81
CA GLU A 101 4.72 18.33 -12.70
C GLU A 101 3.87 17.25 -12.01
N GLN A 102 3.20 16.39 -12.79
CA GLN A 102 2.42 15.27 -12.28
C GLN A 102 3.29 14.25 -11.53
N ILE A 103 4.49 13.94 -12.06
CA ILE A 103 5.46 13.06 -11.38
C ILE A 103 5.89 13.65 -10.05
N THR A 104 6.18 14.96 -10.02
CA THR A 104 6.59 15.66 -8.80
C THR A 104 5.48 15.65 -7.75
N ALA A 105 4.24 15.96 -8.14
CA ALA A 105 3.08 15.93 -7.25
C ALA A 105 2.80 14.51 -6.72
N MET A 106 2.88 13.50 -7.59
CA MET A 106 2.72 12.09 -7.23
C MET A 106 3.78 11.64 -6.22
N ASN A 107 5.05 11.97 -6.46
CA ASN A 107 6.14 11.60 -5.55
C ASN A 107 5.95 12.23 -4.17
N LYS A 108 5.57 13.51 -4.13
CA LYS A 108 5.25 14.21 -2.88
C LYS A 108 4.08 13.54 -2.15
N TYR A 109 3.00 13.20 -2.86
CA TYR A 109 1.85 12.51 -2.28
C TYR A 109 2.24 11.18 -1.61
N TYR A 110 3.05 10.36 -2.29
CA TYR A 110 3.52 9.10 -1.72
C TYR A 110 4.49 9.29 -0.55
N GLU A 111 5.35 10.31 -0.60
CA GLU A 111 6.23 10.66 0.52
C GLU A 111 5.43 11.04 1.78
N ASP A 112 4.41 11.88 1.62
CA ASP A 112 3.54 12.33 2.71
C ASP A 112 2.73 11.16 3.29
N MET A 113 2.23 10.26 2.44
CA MET A 113 1.62 9.00 2.90
C MET A 113 2.60 8.15 3.73
N GLY A 114 3.84 7.99 3.24
CA GLY A 114 4.87 7.21 3.94
C GLY A 114 5.20 7.78 5.32
N LYS A 115 5.36 9.11 5.42
CA LYS A 115 5.58 9.80 6.71
C LYS A 115 4.43 9.60 7.68
N ASN A 116 3.18 9.64 7.19
CA ASN A 116 2.00 9.44 8.04
C ASN A 116 1.84 7.99 8.51
N MET A 117 2.36 7.02 7.77
CA MET A 117 2.41 5.61 8.21
C MET A 117 3.48 5.34 9.27
N GLN A 118 4.53 6.17 9.34
CA GLN A 118 5.61 6.03 10.32
C GLN A 118 5.30 6.68 11.69
N LYS A 119 4.28 7.54 11.75
CA LYS A 119 3.87 8.15 13.03
C LYS A 119 3.19 7.08 13.90
N PRO A 120 3.54 6.96 15.20
CA PRO A 120 2.82 6.07 16.11
C PRO A 120 1.34 6.49 16.14
N LYS A 121 0.44 5.51 16.06
CA LYS A 121 -0.99 5.75 16.24
C LYS A 121 -1.19 6.06 17.73
N ASN A 122 -1.37 7.34 18.05
CA ASN A 122 -1.75 7.80 19.39
C ASN A 122 -3.15 7.33 19.77
#